data_AF-A0A7V6NJY8-F1
#
_entry.id   AF-A0A7V6NJY8-F1
#
_cell.length_a   1.000
_cell.length_b   1.000
_cell.length_c   1.000
_cell.angle_alpha   90.00
_cell.angle_beta   90.00
_cell.angle_gamma   90.00
#
_symmetry.space_group_name_H-M   'P 1'
#
loop_
_entity.id
_entity.type
_entity.pdbx_description
1 polymer ?
#
loop_
_entity_poly.entity_id
_entity_poly.type
_entity_poly.pdbx_seq_one_letter_code
_entity_poly.pdbx_strand_id
1 'polypeptide(L)'
;MSPFWQAIIVFMIMFIGTVLTGLIGLPLIKKTQLVQTVRDDGPKSHFAKSGTPTFGGLFFLLPLTIIAAILPLASLKLMNFSILVLLMLLFSLVGFIDDFVKVRVKKEGLSVTQKTILLGLFLVFFTIWYLFVMEQDPILVLPFIRRVIVIKGWWKLPYGIFTILFIFYISNAVNITDGLDGLLSGLTVITGIFMAISAWLLRELVTTYFPAMLLSLVMAAGCLGFLIFNRHPAKIFMGDTGSQALGAGFAGVTLMLGIPWIMLISGFVFVFEGLSVIIQFLYFRRTGGQRIFRMAPIHHHFELGGWKETKVVVVFWLAGVILGVLGLLTVYPF
;
A
#
# COMPACT_ATOMS: atom_id res chain seq x y z
N MET A 1 2.80 -24.20 17.80
CA MET A 1 3.89 -23.46 17.14
C MET A 1 3.83 -22.00 17.57
N SER A 2 4.96 -21.39 17.97
CA SER A 2 4.96 -20.00 18.46
C SER A 2 4.54 -19.00 17.36
N PRO A 3 4.00 -17.83 17.72
CA PRO A 3 3.69 -16.76 16.76
C PRO A 3 4.87 -16.38 15.86
N PHE A 4 6.09 -16.43 16.41
CA PHE A 4 7.32 -16.16 15.68
C PHE A 4 7.56 -17.15 14.54
N TRP A 5 7.47 -18.46 14.79
CA TRP A 5 7.66 -19.48 13.75
C TRP A 5 6.57 -19.44 12.69
N GLN A 6 5.32 -19.17 13.09
CA GLN A 6 4.22 -18.93 12.13
C GLN A 6 4.52 -17.76 11.20
N ALA A 7 4.99 -16.64 11.76
CA ALA A 7 5.36 -15.46 11.00
C ALA A 7 6.46 -15.74 9.97
N ILE A 8 7.52 -16.46 10.37
CA ILE A 8 8.62 -16.86 9.47
C ILE A 8 8.10 -17.76 8.34
N ILE A 9 7.31 -18.78 8.67
CA ILE A 9 6.80 -19.72 7.66
C ILE A 9 5.93 -18.99 6.65
N VAL A 10 4.99 -18.17 7.11
CA VAL A 10 4.08 -17.43 6.23
C VAL A 10 4.85 -16.41 5.38
N PHE A 11 5.87 -15.74 5.93
CA PHE A 11 6.78 -14.88 5.18
C PHE A 11 7.48 -15.65 4.05
N MET A 12 8.07 -16.81 4.34
CA MET A 12 8.77 -17.62 3.35
C MET A 12 7.84 -18.15 2.27
N ILE A 13 6.65 -18.65 2.65
CA ILE A 13 5.63 -19.10 1.69
C ILE A 13 5.24 -17.95 0.76
N MET A 14 5.02 -16.76 1.30
CA MET A 14 4.64 -15.59 0.51
C MET A 14 5.77 -15.16 -0.45
N PHE A 15 7.01 -15.10 0.03
CA PHE A 15 8.17 -14.75 -0.80
C PHE A 15 8.35 -15.75 -1.94
N ILE A 16 8.42 -17.06 -1.62
CA ILE A 16 8.59 -18.13 -2.60
C ILE A 16 7.41 -18.14 -3.58
N GLY A 17 6.19 -18.07 -3.07
CA GLY A 17 4.97 -18.00 -3.88
C GLY A 17 5.04 -16.85 -4.88
N THR A 18 5.44 -15.66 -4.44
CA THR A 18 5.58 -14.50 -5.32
C THR A 18 6.64 -14.69 -6.39
N VAL A 19 7.80 -15.26 -6.03
CA VAL A 19 8.87 -15.55 -6.99
C VAL A 19 8.40 -16.58 -8.02
N LEU A 20 7.75 -17.67 -7.60
CA LEU A 20 7.22 -18.69 -8.49
C LEU A 20 6.14 -18.13 -9.42
N THR A 21 5.19 -17.37 -8.89
CA THR A 21 4.17 -16.69 -9.70
C THR A 21 4.81 -15.72 -10.68
N GLY A 22 5.89 -15.02 -10.30
CA GLY A 22 6.60 -14.13 -11.22
C GLY A 22 7.39 -14.83 -12.31
N LEU A 23 8.08 -15.94 -11.99
CA LEU A 23 8.82 -16.76 -12.96
C LEU A 23 7.89 -17.33 -14.03
N ILE A 24 6.69 -17.76 -13.65
CA ILE A 24 5.68 -18.30 -14.56
C ILE A 24 4.90 -17.16 -15.26
N GLY A 25 4.51 -16.14 -14.50
CA GLY A 25 3.63 -15.07 -14.96
C GLY A 25 4.30 -14.08 -15.92
N LEU A 26 5.57 -13.74 -15.69
CA LEU A 26 6.30 -12.79 -16.55
C LEU A 26 6.33 -13.21 -18.04
N PRO A 27 6.72 -14.44 -18.40
CA PRO A 27 6.69 -14.86 -19.80
C PRO A 27 5.28 -14.94 -20.37
N LEU A 28 4.26 -15.23 -19.57
CA LEU A 28 2.86 -15.24 -20.02
C LEU A 28 2.36 -13.81 -20.33
N ILE A 29 2.61 -12.85 -19.44
CA ILE A 29 2.22 -11.46 -19.63
C ILE A 29 2.97 -10.84 -20.84
N LYS A 30 4.23 -11.20 -21.05
CA LYS A 30 4.97 -10.75 -22.24
C LYS A 30 4.34 -11.21 -23.55
N LYS A 31 3.67 -12.36 -23.58
CA LYS A 31 2.97 -12.86 -24.78
C LYS A 31 1.68 -12.09 -25.09
N THR A 32 1.04 -11.49 -24.09
CA THR A 32 -0.25 -10.80 -24.27
C THR A 32 -0.12 -9.35 -24.76
N GLN A 33 1.12 -8.84 -24.90
CA GLN A 33 1.41 -7.46 -25.30
C GLN A 33 0.68 -6.40 -24.46
N LEU A 34 0.40 -6.70 -23.19
CA LEU A 34 -0.21 -5.76 -22.25
C LEU A 34 0.82 -4.75 -21.73
N VAL A 35 1.27 -3.89 -22.64
CA VAL A 35 2.30 -2.88 -22.42
C VAL A 35 1.64 -1.57 -22.01
N GLN A 36 2.20 -0.92 -20.99
CA GLN A 36 1.74 0.39 -20.58
C GLN A 36 2.24 1.44 -21.58
N THR A 37 1.33 2.31 -22.04
CA THR A 37 1.73 3.48 -22.84
C THR A 37 2.22 4.57 -21.88
N VAL A 38 3.43 5.07 -22.12
CA VAL A 38 4.00 6.16 -21.33
C VAL A 38 3.19 7.42 -21.62
N ARG A 39 2.81 8.17 -20.58
CA ARG A 39 2.09 9.44 -20.74
C ARG A 39 3.02 10.53 -21.27
N ASP A 40 2.47 11.41 -22.10
CA ASP A 40 3.23 12.50 -22.73
C ASP A 40 3.65 13.62 -21.75
N ASP A 41 3.04 13.67 -20.57
CA ASP A 41 3.28 14.68 -19.53
C ASP A 41 4.31 14.25 -18.46
N GLY A 42 4.90 13.06 -18.59
CA GLY A 42 5.93 12.51 -17.71
C GLY A 42 7.36 13.02 -18.00
N PRO A 43 8.34 12.75 -17.11
CA PRO A 43 9.74 13.09 -17.41
C PRO A 43 10.24 12.32 -18.64
N LYS A 44 11.03 12.99 -19.49
CA LYS A 44 11.46 12.43 -20.78
C LYS A 44 12.26 11.11 -20.67
N SER A 45 12.89 10.86 -19.52
CA SER A 45 13.56 9.60 -19.21
C SER A 45 12.61 8.39 -19.26
N HIS A 46 11.32 8.58 -18.98
CA HIS A 46 10.34 7.51 -18.93
C HIS A 46 9.93 6.99 -20.31
N PHE A 47 10.16 7.74 -21.40
CA PHE A 47 9.90 7.22 -22.76
C PHE A 47 10.74 5.99 -23.10
N ALA A 48 11.95 5.87 -22.53
CA ALA A 48 12.79 4.68 -22.68
C ALA A 48 12.21 3.42 -22.04
N LYS A 49 11.19 3.56 -21.17
CA LYS A 49 10.49 2.46 -20.50
C LYS A 49 9.24 1.99 -21.24
N SER A 50 8.91 2.64 -22.36
CA SER A 50 7.84 2.21 -23.27
C SER A 50 8.13 0.78 -23.75
N GLY A 51 7.25 -0.17 -23.46
CA GLY A 51 7.47 -1.59 -23.74
C GLY A 51 7.39 -2.51 -22.51
N THR A 52 7.48 -1.95 -21.31
CA THR A 52 7.43 -2.75 -20.07
C THR A 52 5.98 -3.19 -19.78
N PRO A 53 5.72 -4.49 -19.56
CA PRO A 53 4.39 -4.98 -19.23
C PRO A 53 3.91 -4.49 -17.85
N THR A 54 2.60 -4.39 -17.67
CA THR A 54 1.95 -4.11 -16.37
C THR A 54 1.33 -5.39 -15.76
N PHE A 55 0.53 -5.27 -14.70
CA PHE A 55 -0.10 -6.36 -13.93
C PHE A 55 0.84 -7.15 -13.01
N GLY A 56 2.02 -6.62 -12.69
CA GLY A 56 2.96 -7.25 -11.77
C GLY A 56 2.40 -7.46 -10.35
N GLY A 57 1.41 -6.68 -9.94
CA GLY A 57 0.69 -6.85 -8.67
C GLY A 57 0.13 -8.26 -8.47
N LEU A 58 -0.27 -8.95 -9.55
CA LEU A 58 -0.78 -10.31 -9.49
C LEU A 58 0.26 -11.30 -8.93
N PHE A 59 1.55 -11.01 -9.05
CA PHE A 59 2.61 -11.91 -8.59
C PHE A 59 2.54 -12.15 -7.09
N PHE A 60 2.20 -11.12 -6.30
CA PHE A 60 2.04 -11.27 -4.86
C PHE A 60 0.57 -11.43 -4.45
N LEU A 61 -0.39 -10.90 -5.19
CA LEU A 61 -1.82 -11.02 -4.81
C LEU A 61 -2.36 -12.45 -4.92
N LEU A 62 -1.90 -13.24 -5.90
CA LEU A 62 -2.32 -14.64 -6.04
C LEU A 62 -1.91 -15.51 -4.84
N PRO A 63 -0.62 -15.59 -4.44
CA PRO A 63 -0.25 -16.31 -3.22
C PRO A 63 -0.89 -15.71 -1.96
N LEU A 64 -1.06 -14.39 -1.87
CA LEU A 64 -1.75 -13.75 -0.74
C LEU A 64 -3.20 -14.23 -0.59
N THR A 65 -3.92 -14.37 -1.72
CA THR A 65 -5.30 -14.87 -1.73
C THR A 65 -5.37 -16.30 -1.20
N ILE A 66 -4.41 -17.15 -1.60
CA ILE A 66 -4.33 -18.54 -1.13
C ILE A 66 -4.07 -18.58 0.38
N ILE A 67 -3.12 -17.77 0.88
CA ILE A 67 -2.84 -17.67 2.32
C ILE A 67 -4.11 -17.22 3.08
N ALA A 68 -4.82 -16.22 2.57
CA ALA A 68 -6.04 -15.71 3.19
C ALA A 68 -7.20 -16.73 3.20
N ALA A 69 -7.27 -17.62 2.22
CA ALA A 69 -8.28 -18.70 2.22
C ALA A 69 -7.94 -19.80 3.23
N ILE A 70 -6.65 -20.09 3.44
CA ILE A 70 -6.20 -21.22 4.28
C ILE A 70 -6.13 -20.86 5.77
N LEU A 71 -5.60 -19.67 6.12
CA LEU A 71 -5.34 -19.33 7.53
C LEU A 71 -6.57 -19.40 8.46
N PRO A 72 -7.77 -18.94 8.08
CA PRO A 72 -8.96 -19.05 8.92
C PRO A 72 -9.40 -20.49 9.20
N LEU A 73 -9.05 -21.44 8.32
CA LEU A 73 -9.35 -22.87 8.52
C LEU A 73 -8.55 -23.44 9.70
N ALA A 74 -7.40 -22.86 10.02
CA ALA A 74 -6.59 -23.25 11.18
C ALA A 74 -7.05 -22.55 12.47
N SER A 75 -7.58 -21.31 12.37
CA SER A 75 -8.09 -20.56 13.52
C SER A 75 -8.97 -19.40 13.08
N LEU A 76 -10.21 -19.36 13.58
CA LEU A 76 -11.16 -18.26 13.33
C LEU A 76 -10.65 -16.90 13.82
N LYS A 77 -9.71 -16.86 14.78
CA LYS A 77 -9.05 -15.60 15.20
C LYS A 77 -8.26 -14.92 14.07
N LEU A 78 -7.95 -15.64 13.00
CA LEU A 78 -7.30 -15.11 11.80
C LEU A 78 -8.28 -14.59 10.75
N MET A 79 -9.59 -14.59 11.02
CA MET A 79 -10.59 -14.04 10.10
C MET A 79 -10.31 -12.58 9.75
N ASN A 80 -9.83 -11.78 10.71
CA ASN A 80 -9.45 -10.39 10.49
C ASN A 80 -8.35 -10.25 9.42
N PHE A 81 -7.39 -11.17 9.35
CA PHE A 81 -6.39 -11.19 8.28
C PHE A 81 -7.06 -11.33 6.92
N SER A 82 -7.99 -12.29 6.78
CA SER A 82 -8.66 -12.57 5.51
C SER A 82 -9.62 -11.46 5.09
N ILE A 83 -10.25 -10.77 6.03
CA ILE A 83 -11.10 -9.61 5.73
C ILE A 83 -10.26 -8.41 5.26
N LEU A 84 -9.08 -8.19 5.84
CA LEU A 84 -8.15 -7.19 5.33
C LEU A 84 -7.63 -7.56 3.93
N VAL A 85 -7.30 -8.84 3.70
CA VAL A 85 -6.92 -9.30 2.36
C VAL A 85 -8.10 -9.13 1.38
N LEU A 86 -9.34 -9.39 1.79
CA LEU A 86 -10.52 -9.13 0.97
C LEU A 86 -10.61 -7.64 0.59
N LEU A 87 -10.39 -6.72 1.53
CA LEU A 87 -10.31 -5.28 1.23
C LEU A 87 -9.21 -5.01 0.19
N MET A 88 -8.02 -5.59 0.35
CA MET A 88 -6.93 -5.45 -0.63
C MET A 88 -7.34 -5.98 -2.02
N LEU A 89 -8.01 -7.13 -2.08
CA LEU A 89 -8.46 -7.73 -3.34
C LEU A 89 -9.55 -6.90 -4.03
N LEU A 90 -10.45 -6.28 -3.27
CA LEU A 90 -11.46 -5.37 -3.80
C LEU A 90 -10.82 -4.09 -4.39
N PHE A 91 -9.79 -3.55 -3.72
CA PHE A 91 -9.01 -2.44 -4.25
C PHE A 91 -8.18 -2.84 -5.48
N SER A 92 -7.58 -4.04 -5.43
CA SER A 92 -6.89 -4.62 -6.57
C SER A 92 -7.83 -4.85 -7.76
N LEU A 93 -9.09 -5.21 -7.54
CA LEU A 93 -10.07 -5.40 -8.61
C LEU A 93 -10.30 -4.08 -9.35
N VAL A 94 -10.48 -2.98 -8.63
CA VAL A 94 -10.62 -1.65 -9.25
C VAL A 94 -9.33 -1.28 -10.00
N GLY A 95 -8.17 -1.51 -9.38
CA GLY A 95 -6.88 -1.28 -10.02
C GLY A 95 -6.65 -2.13 -11.27
N PHE A 96 -7.07 -3.38 -11.27
CA PHE A 96 -7.01 -4.29 -12.41
C PHE A 96 -7.91 -3.82 -13.55
N ILE A 97 -9.15 -3.43 -13.25
CA ILE A 97 -10.06 -2.87 -14.25
C ILE A 97 -9.45 -1.59 -14.84
N ASP A 98 -8.88 -0.72 -14.01
CA ASP A 98 -8.22 0.51 -14.45
C ASP A 98 -7.02 0.23 -15.38
N ASP A 99 -6.10 -0.64 -14.97
CA ASP A 99 -4.96 -1.07 -15.79
C ASP A 99 -5.41 -1.72 -17.11
N PHE A 100 -6.46 -2.55 -17.07
CA PHE A 100 -7.00 -3.19 -18.27
C PHE A 100 -7.59 -2.17 -19.25
N VAL A 101 -8.35 -1.20 -18.74
CA VAL A 101 -8.90 -0.08 -19.54
C VAL A 101 -7.76 0.77 -20.11
N LYS A 102 -6.70 1.07 -19.34
CA LYS A 102 -5.51 1.81 -19.79
C LYS A 102 -4.84 1.17 -21.01
N VAL A 103 -4.76 -0.15 -21.01
CA VAL A 103 -4.07 -0.91 -22.06
C VAL A 103 -4.97 -1.18 -23.27
N ARG A 104 -6.27 -1.45 -23.07
CA ARG A 104 -7.16 -1.92 -24.16
C ARG A 104 -8.12 -0.89 -24.74
N VAL A 105 -8.50 0.11 -23.95
CA VAL A 105 -9.64 0.99 -24.31
C VAL A 105 -9.20 2.44 -24.43
N LYS A 106 -8.64 3.03 -23.36
CA LYS A 106 -8.23 4.43 -23.32
C LYS A 106 -7.05 4.63 -22.40
N LYS A 107 -6.03 5.36 -22.87
CA LYS A 107 -4.76 5.59 -22.15
C LYS A 107 -4.93 6.19 -20.74
N GLU A 108 -6.03 6.89 -20.51
CA GLU A 108 -6.35 7.55 -19.23
C GLU A 108 -6.83 6.58 -18.14
N GLY A 109 -7.34 5.39 -18.51
CA GLY A 109 -7.98 4.47 -17.58
C GLY A 109 -9.42 4.86 -17.23
N LEU A 110 -9.94 4.34 -16.13
CA LEU A 110 -11.22 4.72 -15.54
C LEU A 110 -11.27 6.21 -15.22
N SER A 111 -12.46 6.81 -15.29
CA SER A 111 -12.61 8.19 -14.82
C SER A 111 -12.40 8.27 -13.31
N VAL A 112 -11.94 9.43 -12.83
CA VAL A 112 -11.76 9.68 -11.39
C VAL A 112 -13.06 9.39 -10.63
N THR A 113 -14.22 9.77 -11.19
CA THR A 113 -15.53 9.50 -10.61
C THR A 113 -15.84 8.00 -10.52
N GLN A 114 -15.60 7.23 -11.60
CA GLN A 114 -15.84 5.78 -11.60
C GLN A 114 -14.98 5.08 -10.54
N LYS A 115 -13.68 5.41 -10.51
CA LYS A 115 -12.72 4.86 -9.54
C LYS A 115 -13.13 5.23 -8.11
N THR A 116 -13.53 6.49 -7.87
CA THR A 116 -13.93 6.97 -6.54
C THR A 116 -15.21 6.30 -6.04
N ILE A 117 -16.21 6.10 -6.91
CA ILE A 117 -17.47 5.42 -6.54
C ILE A 117 -17.21 3.96 -6.17
N LEU A 118 -16.45 3.23 -6.99
CA LEU A 118 -16.16 1.82 -6.75
C LEU A 118 -15.37 1.61 -5.45
N LEU A 119 -14.30 2.39 -5.24
CA LEU A 119 -13.54 2.32 -3.99
C LEU A 119 -14.39 2.76 -2.80
N GLY A 120 -15.17 3.84 -2.94
CA GLY A 120 -16.06 4.35 -1.90
C GLY A 120 -17.09 3.31 -1.44
N LEU A 121 -17.65 2.53 -2.35
CA LEU A 121 -18.56 1.44 -2.03
C LEU A 121 -17.89 0.40 -1.12
N PHE A 122 -16.70 -0.08 -1.49
CA PHE A 122 -15.96 -1.06 -0.69
C PHE A 122 -15.52 -0.51 0.67
N LEU A 123 -15.17 0.79 0.72
CA LEU A 123 -14.84 1.47 1.96
C LEU A 123 -16.01 1.57 2.93
N VAL A 124 -17.23 1.82 2.43
CA VAL A 124 -18.44 1.84 3.27
C VAL A 124 -18.66 0.46 3.89
N PHE A 125 -18.58 -0.63 3.10
CA PHE A 125 -18.74 -1.98 3.61
C PHE A 125 -17.67 -2.34 4.65
N PHE A 126 -16.40 -2.06 4.36
CA PHE A 126 -15.31 -2.30 5.30
C PHE A 126 -15.47 -1.50 6.60
N THR A 127 -15.87 -0.23 6.50
CA THR A 127 -16.07 0.64 7.66
C THR A 127 -17.23 0.15 8.53
N ILE A 128 -18.33 -0.30 7.92
CA ILE A 128 -19.44 -0.90 8.67
C ILE A 128 -18.96 -2.15 9.42
N TRP A 129 -18.22 -3.03 8.75
CA TRP A 129 -17.66 -4.21 9.39
C TRP A 129 -16.74 -3.84 10.56
N TYR A 130 -15.78 -2.94 10.33
CA TYR A 130 -14.79 -2.51 11.32
C TYR A 130 -15.42 -1.87 12.56
N LEU A 131 -16.46 -1.05 12.39
CA LEU A 131 -17.07 -0.32 13.49
C LEU A 131 -18.15 -1.11 14.24
N PHE A 132 -18.88 -1.99 13.56
CA PHE A 132 -20.12 -2.58 14.09
C PHE A 132 -20.15 -4.10 14.13
N VAL A 133 -19.32 -4.79 13.35
CA VAL A 133 -19.35 -6.27 13.27
C VAL A 133 -18.19 -6.92 14.02
N MET A 134 -17.05 -6.23 14.11
CA MET A 134 -15.93 -6.70 14.93
C MET A 134 -16.34 -6.96 16.38
N GLU A 135 -15.79 -8.04 16.96
CA GLU A 135 -16.05 -8.41 18.37
C GLU A 135 -15.61 -7.32 19.36
N GLN A 136 -14.58 -6.56 19.01
CA GLN A 136 -14.05 -5.48 19.83
C GLN A 136 -14.27 -4.14 19.15
N ASP A 137 -14.67 -3.16 19.95
CA ASP A 137 -14.74 -1.78 19.48
C ASP A 137 -13.36 -1.30 19.02
N PRO A 138 -13.30 -0.52 17.92
CA PRO A 138 -12.08 0.12 17.49
C PRO A 138 -11.44 0.94 18.60
N ILE A 139 -10.11 0.94 18.62
CA ILE A 139 -9.33 1.76 19.54
C ILE A 139 -8.47 2.75 18.77
N LEU A 140 -8.15 3.86 19.41
CA LEU A 140 -7.15 4.83 18.97
C LEU A 140 -6.12 4.98 20.09
N VAL A 141 -4.91 4.49 19.84
CA VAL A 141 -3.75 4.60 20.72
C VAL A 141 -3.08 5.94 20.41
N LEU A 142 -3.08 6.88 21.34
CA LEU A 142 -2.43 8.17 21.13
C LEU A 142 -0.91 8.03 21.32
N PRO A 143 -0.10 8.61 20.41
CA PRO A 143 1.35 8.61 20.58
C PRO A 143 1.75 9.45 21.80
N PHE A 144 2.87 9.11 22.42
CA PHE A 144 3.54 9.84 23.52
C PHE A 144 2.78 9.93 24.86
N ILE A 145 1.47 10.15 24.85
CA ILE A 145 0.62 10.34 26.04
C ILE A 145 0.14 9.00 26.61
N ARG A 146 0.40 7.89 25.90
CA ARG A 146 0.12 6.50 26.33
C ARG A 146 -1.35 6.26 26.68
N ARG A 147 -2.25 6.98 26.01
CA ARG A 147 -3.69 6.89 26.23
C ARG A 147 -4.35 6.07 25.13
N VAL A 148 -5.21 5.15 25.53
CA VAL A 148 -6.03 4.34 24.63
C VAL A 148 -7.46 4.86 24.70
N ILE A 149 -7.99 5.27 23.55
CA ILE A 149 -9.36 5.73 23.40
C ILE A 149 -10.15 4.63 22.72
N VAL A 150 -11.18 4.12 23.37
CA VAL A 150 -12.10 3.15 22.75
C VAL A 150 -13.23 3.92 22.06
N ILE A 151 -13.46 3.65 20.78
CA ILE A 151 -14.44 4.35 19.95
C ILE A 151 -15.81 3.69 20.12
N LYS A 152 -16.67 4.28 20.95
CA LYS A 152 -18.00 3.75 21.31
C LYS A 152 -19.13 4.72 21.03
N GLY A 153 -20.34 4.17 20.92
CA GLY A 153 -21.58 4.94 20.77
C GLY A 153 -21.53 5.89 19.58
N TRP A 154 -21.94 7.14 19.78
CA TRP A 154 -22.04 8.14 18.71
C TRP A 154 -20.68 8.49 18.07
N TRP A 155 -19.56 8.28 18.77
CA TRP A 155 -18.21 8.53 18.24
C TRP A 155 -17.80 7.59 17.10
N LYS A 156 -18.52 6.47 16.90
CA LYS A 156 -18.31 5.58 15.75
C LYS A 156 -18.58 6.30 14.44
N LEU A 157 -19.55 7.22 14.38
CA LEU A 157 -19.91 7.92 13.14
C LEU A 157 -18.78 8.86 12.63
N PRO A 158 -18.28 9.84 13.40
CA PRO A 158 -17.16 10.66 12.94
C PRO A 158 -15.88 9.84 12.71
N TYR A 159 -15.64 8.80 13.51
CA TYR A 159 -14.51 7.90 13.28
C TYR A 159 -14.66 7.07 11.99
N GLY A 160 -15.88 6.75 11.58
CA GLY A 160 -16.18 6.12 10.30
C GLY A 160 -15.89 7.01 9.11
N ILE A 161 -16.27 8.29 9.18
CA ILE A 161 -15.91 9.29 8.16
C ILE A 161 -14.38 9.40 8.05
N PHE A 162 -13.70 9.49 9.19
CA PHE A 162 -12.24 9.46 9.24
C PHE A 162 -11.67 8.18 8.60
N THR A 163 -12.20 7.01 8.94
CA THR A 163 -11.76 5.71 8.42
C THR A 163 -11.84 5.65 6.89
N ILE A 164 -12.97 6.08 6.31
CA ILE A 164 -13.17 6.11 4.87
C ILE A 164 -12.15 7.06 4.21
N LEU A 165 -12.04 8.29 4.69
CA LEU A 165 -11.12 9.28 4.13
C LEU A 165 -9.66 8.85 4.28
N PHE A 166 -9.31 8.25 5.41
CA PHE A 166 -7.97 7.75 5.68
C PHE A 166 -7.57 6.62 4.73
N ILE A 167 -8.40 5.57 4.61
CA ILE A 167 -8.09 4.45 3.70
C ILE A 167 -8.05 4.95 2.26
N PHE A 168 -9.02 5.78 1.84
CA PHE A 168 -9.05 6.35 0.50
C PHE A 168 -7.78 7.16 0.19
N TYR A 169 -7.33 7.98 1.14
CA TYR A 169 -6.14 8.78 0.97
C TYR A 169 -4.89 7.92 0.90
N ILE A 170 -4.68 7.01 1.85
CA ILE A 170 -3.50 6.13 1.89
C ILE A 170 -3.44 5.22 0.67
N SER A 171 -4.55 4.66 0.21
CA SER A 171 -4.57 3.82 -1.00
C SER A 171 -4.12 4.57 -2.25
N ASN A 172 -4.59 5.81 -2.43
CA ASN A 172 -4.19 6.65 -3.55
C ASN A 172 -2.75 7.14 -3.41
N ALA A 173 -2.32 7.50 -2.20
CA ALA A 173 -0.96 7.97 -1.93
C ALA A 173 0.09 6.87 -2.21
N VAL A 174 -0.20 5.62 -1.82
CA VAL A 174 0.63 4.46 -2.14
C VAL A 174 0.62 4.15 -3.65
N ASN A 175 -0.54 4.25 -4.31
CA ASN A 175 -0.64 4.14 -5.79
C ASN A 175 0.20 5.20 -6.51
N ILE A 176 0.15 6.45 -6.07
CA ILE A 176 0.93 7.57 -6.60
C ILE A 176 2.44 7.33 -6.47
N THR A 177 2.87 6.58 -5.46
CA THR A 177 4.29 6.26 -5.22
C THR A 177 4.84 5.23 -6.22
N ASP A 178 3.99 4.53 -6.98
CA ASP A 178 4.38 3.56 -8.03
C ASP A 178 4.83 4.26 -9.33
N GLY A 179 5.73 5.25 -9.22
CA GLY A 179 6.22 6.04 -10.36
C GLY A 179 7.64 5.71 -10.81
N LEU A 180 8.41 4.96 -10.01
CA LEU A 180 9.80 4.59 -10.29
C LEU A 180 10.06 3.11 -10.00
N ASP A 181 11.00 2.53 -10.74
CA ASP A 181 11.40 1.12 -10.68
C ASP A 181 11.87 0.75 -9.27
N GLY A 182 11.10 -0.07 -8.57
CA GLY A 182 11.41 -0.52 -7.22
C GLY A 182 11.03 0.46 -6.09
N LEU A 183 10.56 1.68 -6.39
CA LEU A 183 10.27 2.67 -5.35
C LEU A 183 9.21 2.16 -4.37
N LEU A 184 8.01 1.88 -4.88
CA LEU A 184 6.90 1.42 -4.07
C LEU A 184 7.19 0.07 -3.41
N SER A 185 7.73 -0.89 -4.16
CA SER A 185 7.98 -2.24 -3.64
C SER A 185 9.03 -2.22 -2.51
N GLY A 186 10.13 -1.47 -2.66
CA GLY A 186 11.12 -1.32 -1.58
C GLY A 186 10.61 -0.56 -0.37
N LEU A 187 9.87 0.54 -0.55
CA LEU A 187 9.22 1.25 0.57
C LEU A 187 8.20 0.35 1.27
N THR A 188 7.51 -0.53 0.55
CA THR A 188 6.56 -1.50 1.12
C THR A 188 7.27 -2.56 1.95
N VAL A 189 8.43 -3.07 1.51
CA VAL A 189 9.26 -3.98 2.32
C VAL A 189 9.65 -3.31 3.64
N ILE A 190 10.20 -2.10 3.55
CA ILE A 190 10.66 -1.33 4.71
C ILE A 190 9.50 -1.07 5.67
N THR A 191 8.41 -0.46 5.18
CA THR A 191 7.25 -0.10 5.99
C THR A 191 6.58 -1.34 6.57
N GLY A 192 6.43 -2.43 5.80
CA GLY A 192 5.85 -3.69 6.27
C GLY A 192 6.64 -4.32 7.42
N ILE A 193 7.98 -4.28 7.37
CA ILE A 193 8.83 -4.76 8.49
C ILE A 193 8.59 -3.91 9.74
N PHE A 194 8.62 -2.58 9.62
CA PHE A 194 8.39 -1.68 10.77
C PHE A 194 6.97 -1.78 11.34
N MET A 195 5.95 -1.99 10.50
CA MET A 195 4.58 -2.23 10.96
C MET A 195 4.44 -3.58 11.66
N ALA A 196 5.12 -4.63 11.19
CA ALA A 196 5.14 -5.93 11.86
C ALA A 196 5.77 -5.84 13.25
N ILE A 197 6.89 -5.11 13.37
CA ILE A 197 7.53 -4.86 14.67
C ILE A 197 6.59 -4.03 15.57
N SER A 198 5.94 -2.99 15.05
CA SER A 198 4.98 -2.18 15.80
C SER A 198 3.82 -3.03 16.32
N ALA A 199 3.27 -3.93 15.49
CA ALA A 199 2.24 -4.87 15.89
C ALA A 199 2.72 -5.78 17.04
N TRP A 200 3.94 -6.32 16.95
CA TRP A 200 4.51 -7.14 18.02
C TRP A 200 4.70 -6.38 19.34
N LEU A 201 5.13 -5.12 19.28
CA LEU A 201 5.25 -4.26 20.46
C LEU A 201 3.89 -4.01 21.12
N LEU A 202 2.82 -3.94 20.34
CA LEU A 202 1.45 -3.70 20.81
C LEU A 202 0.69 -4.97 21.23
N ARG A 203 1.33 -6.14 21.25
CA ARG A 203 0.65 -7.44 21.46
C ARG A 203 -0.13 -7.58 22.77
N GLU A 204 0.30 -6.89 23.83
CA GLU A 204 -0.38 -6.93 25.14
C GLU A 204 -1.58 -5.98 25.18
N LEU A 205 -1.62 -4.99 24.27
CA LEU A 205 -2.65 -3.96 24.22
C LEU A 205 -3.73 -4.25 23.17
N VAL A 206 -3.33 -4.85 22.05
CA VAL A 206 -4.17 -4.96 20.85
C VAL A 206 -4.38 -6.41 20.49
N THR A 207 -5.62 -6.90 20.56
CA THR A 207 -5.93 -8.31 20.27
C THR A 207 -5.74 -8.71 18.80
N THR A 208 -5.88 -7.76 17.89
CA THR A 208 -5.68 -7.92 16.45
C THR A 208 -4.21 -7.83 16.03
N TYR A 209 -3.26 -7.72 16.97
CA TYR A 209 -1.84 -7.57 16.68
C TYR A 209 -1.32 -8.68 15.76
N PHE A 210 -1.73 -9.93 15.98
CA PHE A 210 -1.17 -11.06 15.26
C PHE A 210 -1.61 -11.10 13.78
N PRO A 211 -2.92 -10.97 13.45
CA PRO A 211 -3.35 -10.74 12.06
C PRO A 211 -2.67 -9.55 11.38
N ALA A 212 -2.55 -8.42 12.08
CA ALA A 212 -1.91 -7.21 11.54
C ALA A 212 -0.40 -7.41 11.28
N MET A 213 0.29 -8.11 12.18
CA MET A 213 1.70 -8.48 12.04
C MET A 213 1.91 -9.41 10.85
N LEU A 214 1.11 -10.47 10.73
CA LEU A 214 1.18 -11.40 9.60
C LEU A 214 0.94 -10.68 8.27
N LEU A 215 -0.07 -9.81 8.19
CA LEU A 215 -0.37 -9.07 6.96
C LEU A 215 0.78 -8.13 6.57
N SER A 216 1.35 -7.42 7.53
CA SER A 216 2.52 -6.56 7.32
C SER A 216 3.72 -7.34 6.77
N LEU A 217 3.96 -8.55 7.31
CA LEU A 217 5.05 -9.42 6.87
C LEU A 217 4.82 -10.03 5.48
N VAL A 218 3.60 -10.46 5.14
CA VAL A 218 3.32 -10.98 3.79
C VAL A 218 3.36 -9.88 2.74
N MET A 219 2.93 -8.66 3.07
CA MET A 219 3.10 -7.51 2.16
C MET A 219 4.58 -7.24 1.91
N ALA A 220 5.41 -7.27 2.96
CA ALA A 220 6.86 -7.13 2.83
C ALA A 220 7.48 -8.29 2.02
N ALA A 221 7.15 -9.54 2.33
CA ALA A 221 7.63 -10.72 1.62
C ALA A 221 7.25 -10.73 0.15
N GLY A 222 5.99 -10.38 -0.16
CA GLY A 222 5.48 -10.26 -1.52
C GLY A 222 6.22 -9.20 -2.31
N CYS A 223 6.38 -8.00 -1.74
CA CYS A 223 7.14 -6.95 -2.41
C CYS A 223 8.63 -7.26 -2.54
N LEU A 224 9.23 -7.98 -1.58
CA LEU A 224 10.61 -8.44 -1.66
C LEU A 224 10.80 -9.46 -2.79
N GLY A 225 9.86 -10.39 -2.96
CA GLY A 225 9.85 -11.31 -4.09
C GLY A 225 9.62 -10.58 -5.43
N PHE A 226 8.72 -9.60 -5.44
CA PHE A 226 8.41 -8.80 -6.63
C PHE A 226 9.58 -7.91 -7.08
N LEU A 227 10.38 -7.39 -6.14
CA LEU A 227 11.57 -6.57 -6.42
C LEU A 227 12.58 -7.28 -7.34
N ILE A 228 12.63 -8.62 -7.36
CA ILE A 228 13.48 -9.38 -8.29
C ILE A 228 13.16 -9.05 -9.76
N PHE A 229 11.89 -8.73 -10.05
CA PHE A 229 11.40 -8.38 -11.39
C PHE A 229 11.23 -6.87 -11.59
N ASN A 230 11.06 -6.10 -10.51
CA ASN A 230 10.71 -4.68 -10.55
C ASN A 230 11.88 -3.72 -10.26
N ARG A 231 13.01 -4.20 -9.74
CA ARG A 231 14.22 -3.37 -9.56
C ARG A 231 14.71 -2.81 -10.89
N HIS A 232 15.29 -1.61 -10.87
CA HIS A 232 15.79 -0.96 -12.07
C HIS A 232 16.91 -1.77 -12.76
N PRO A 233 16.85 -1.94 -14.10
CA PRO A 233 15.73 -1.63 -14.99
C PRO A 233 14.58 -2.64 -14.85
N ALA A 234 13.35 -2.16 -14.65
CA ALA A 234 12.20 -3.01 -14.39
C ALA A 234 11.83 -3.91 -15.58
N LYS A 235 11.51 -5.18 -15.29
CA LYS A 235 10.99 -6.14 -16.28
C LYS A 235 9.46 -6.16 -16.35
N ILE A 236 8.80 -5.66 -15.31
CA ILE A 236 7.35 -5.55 -15.17
C ILE A 236 7.01 -4.46 -14.15
N PHE A 237 5.95 -3.71 -14.43
CA PHE A 237 5.37 -2.72 -13.52
C PHE A 237 4.32 -3.33 -12.60
N MET A 238 4.21 -2.81 -11.38
CA MET A 238 3.24 -3.30 -10.41
C MET A 238 1.80 -3.02 -10.88
N GLY A 239 1.57 -1.80 -11.39
CA GLY A 239 0.28 -1.35 -11.87
C GLY A 239 -0.64 -0.93 -10.73
N ASP A 240 -1.77 -0.32 -11.09
CA ASP A 240 -2.82 0.06 -10.14
C ASP A 240 -3.38 -1.18 -9.40
N THR A 241 -3.34 -2.34 -10.06
CA THR A 241 -3.69 -3.65 -9.50
C THR A 241 -3.00 -3.92 -8.17
N GLY A 242 -1.66 -3.80 -8.12
CA GLY A 242 -0.90 -4.10 -6.90
C GLY A 242 -0.85 -2.92 -5.93
N SER A 243 -0.64 -1.72 -6.45
CA SER A 243 -0.34 -0.55 -5.64
C SER A 243 -1.54 -0.06 -4.81
N GLN A 244 -2.76 -0.11 -5.35
CA GLN A 244 -3.97 0.20 -4.58
C GLN A 244 -4.24 -0.83 -3.48
N ALA A 245 -3.99 -2.11 -3.79
CA ALA A 245 -4.09 -3.20 -2.82
C ALA A 245 -3.17 -2.95 -1.62
N LEU A 246 -1.89 -2.64 -1.87
CA LEU A 246 -0.91 -2.40 -0.81
C LEU A 246 -1.30 -1.22 0.08
N GLY A 247 -1.81 -0.13 -0.50
CA GLY A 247 -2.23 1.02 0.30
C GLY A 247 -3.46 0.74 1.15
N ALA A 248 -4.44 0.00 0.63
CA ALA A 248 -5.56 -0.48 1.44
C ALA A 248 -5.09 -1.41 2.58
N GLY A 249 -4.11 -2.27 2.31
CA GLY A 249 -3.47 -3.13 3.31
C GLY A 249 -2.83 -2.35 4.45
N PHE A 250 -1.99 -1.36 4.13
CA PHE A 250 -1.34 -0.51 5.16
C PHE A 250 -2.34 0.29 5.99
N ALA A 251 -3.35 0.88 5.35
CA ALA A 251 -4.40 1.60 6.06
C ALA A 251 -5.17 0.66 7.00
N GLY A 252 -5.56 -0.51 6.51
CA GLY A 252 -6.26 -1.53 7.30
C GLY A 252 -5.44 -2.05 8.49
N VAL A 253 -4.15 -2.36 8.28
CA VAL A 253 -3.22 -2.78 9.34
C VAL A 253 -3.13 -1.72 10.44
N THR A 254 -2.95 -0.46 10.08
CA THR A 254 -2.76 0.62 11.08
C THR A 254 -4.06 0.94 11.84
N LEU A 255 -5.22 0.80 11.19
CA LEU A 255 -6.53 0.87 11.85
C LEU A 255 -6.77 -0.31 12.80
N MET A 256 -6.37 -1.53 12.42
CA MET A 256 -6.47 -2.70 13.29
C MET A 256 -5.59 -2.56 14.53
N LEU A 257 -4.42 -1.96 14.38
CA LEU A 257 -3.50 -1.67 15.48
C LEU A 257 -3.91 -0.44 16.31
N GLY A 258 -4.94 0.31 15.89
CA GLY A 258 -5.36 1.54 16.54
C GLY A 258 -4.34 2.67 16.46
N ILE A 259 -3.41 2.63 15.51
CA ILE A 259 -2.33 3.61 15.33
C ILE A 259 -2.33 4.21 13.91
N PRO A 260 -3.46 4.66 13.34
CA PRO A 260 -3.49 5.19 11.97
C PRO A 260 -2.51 6.36 11.75
N TRP A 261 -2.20 7.12 12.80
CA TRP A 261 -1.22 8.21 12.78
C TRP A 261 0.21 7.74 12.48
N ILE A 262 0.56 6.47 12.66
CA ILE A 262 1.91 5.96 12.35
C ILE A 262 2.23 6.08 10.86
N MET A 263 1.22 6.15 9.99
CA MET A 263 1.41 6.43 8.57
C MET A 263 1.99 7.83 8.31
N LEU A 264 1.80 8.79 9.22
CA LEU A 264 2.42 10.12 9.12
C LEU A 264 3.91 10.10 9.45
N ILE A 265 4.41 9.00 10.01
CA ILE A 265 5.82 8.82 10.38
C ILE A 265 6.41 7.70 9.54
N SER A 266 6.15 6.43 9.88
CA SER A 266 6.70 5.28 9.14
C SER A 266 6.25 5.22 7.68
N GLY A 267 5.03 5.68 7.38
CA GLY A 267 4.49 5.75 6.02
C GLY A 267 4.70 7.12 5.34
N PHE A 268 5.52 8.00 5.92
CA PHE A 268 5.62 9.40 5.52
C PHE A 268 5.92 9.59 4.04
N VAL A 269 6.78 8.74 3.45
CA VAL A 269 7.10 8.87 2.02
C VAL A 269 5.85 8.71 1.16
N PHE A 270 5.00 7.70 1.44
CA PHE A 270 3.72 7.53 0.75
C PHE A 270 2.80 8.73 0.95
N VAL A 271 2.62 9.14 2.21
CA VAL A 271 1.78 10.30 2.55
C VAL A 271 2.27 11.54 1.82
N PHE A 272 3.56 11.82 1.86
CA PHE A 272 4.10 13.04 1.27
C PHE A 272 4.05 13.04 -0.26
N GLU A 273 4.20 11.88 -0.90
CA GLU A 273 3.92 11.72 -2.33
C GLU A 273 2.49 12.13 -2.67
N GLY A 274 1.50 11.62 -1.96
CA GLY A 274 0.10 12.02 -2.13
C GLY A 274 -0.16 13.50 -1.80
N LEU A 275 0.40 14.01 -0.69
CA LEU A 275 0.28 15.43 -0.30
C LEU A 275 0.89 16.35 -1.35
N SER A 276 2.02 15.97 -1.95
CA SER A 276 2.69 16.80 -2.95
C SER A 276 1.79 17.09 -4.16
N VAL A 277 1.00 16.10 -4.59
CA VAL A 277 0.02 16.24 -5.67
C VAL A 277 -1.11 17.19 -5.28
N ILE A 278 -1.66 17.04 -4.06
CA ILE A 278 -2.72 17.92 -3.56
C ILE A 278 -2.23 19.37 -3.44
N ILE A 279 -1.05 19.57 -2.85
CA ILE A 279 -0.42 20.89 -2.69
C ILE A 279 -0.17 21.52 -4.05
N GLN A 280 0.41 20.77 -4.99
CA GLN A 280 0.68 21.23 -6.34
C GLN A 280 -0.61 21.66 -7.05
N PHE A 281 -1.66 20.83 -7.00
CA PHE A 281 -2.95 21.11 -7.63
C PHE A 281 -3.61 22.38 -7.05
N LEU A 282 -3.67 22.49 -5.73
CA LEU A 282 -4.26 23.66 -5.05
C LEU A 282 -3.46 24.93 -5.34
N TYR A 283 -2.13 24.86 -5.35
CA TYR A 283 -1.26 25.99 -5.63
C TYR A 283 -1.41 26.46 -7.08
N PHE A 284 -1.38 25.54 -8.05
CA PHE A 284 -1.57 25.85 -9.47
C PHE A 284 -2.91 26.54 -9.73
N ARG A 285 -3.99 26.04 -9.12
CA ARG A 285 -5.33 26.64 -9.24
C ARG A 285 -5.40 28.02 -8.59
N ARG A 286 -4.77 28.23 -7.43
CA ARG A 286 -4.81 29.52 -6.71
C ARG A 286 -3.96 30.61 -7.36
N THR A 287 -2.84 30.24 -7.97
CA THR A 287 -1.87 31.18 -8.55
C THR A 287 -2.09 31.44 -10.04
N GLY A 288 -3.09 30.79 -10.65
CA GLY A 288 -3.37 30.94 -12.08
C GLY A 288 -2.33 30.29 -12.99
N GLY A 289 -1.62 29.26 -12.50
CA GLY A 289 -0.70 28.46 -13.32
C GLY A 289 0.72 28.33 -12.79
N GLN A 290 1.05 28.87 -11.63
CA GLN A 290 2.39 28.69 -11.05
C GLN A 290 2.54 27.29 -10.43
N ARG A 291 3.78 26.79 -10.42
CA ARG A 291 4.12 25.46 -9.91
C ARG A 291 5.04 25.61 -8.69
N ILE A 292 4.68 24.98 -7.57
CA ILE A 292 5.51 24.98 -6.35
C ILE A 292 6.61 23.91 -6.41
N PHE A 293 6.28 22.71 -6.89
CA PHE A 293 7.24 21.68 -7.27
C PHE A 293 7.45 21.71 -8.79
N ARG A 294 8.67 21.40 -9.26
CA ARG A 294 8.96 21.23 -10.71
C ARG A 294 7.95 20.32 -11.39
N MET A 295 7.60 19.23 -10.74
CA MET A 295 6.52 18.30 -11.07
C MET A 295 6.04 17.62 -9.80
N ALA A 296 4.76 17.23 -9.76
CA ALA A 296 4.22 16.32 -8.76
C ALA A 296 3.84 15.01 -9.47
N PRO A 297 4.03 13.84 -8.84
CA PRO A 297 4.42 13.63 -7.43
C PRO A 297 5.90 13.95 -7.14
N ILE A 298 6.32 13.92 -5.87
CA ILE A 298 7.57 14.57 -5.45
C ILE A 298 8.82 13.82 -5.92
N HIS A 299 8.76 12.53 -6.19
CA HIS A 299 9.89 11.84 -6.83
C HIS A 299 10.25 12.47 -8.20
N HIS A 300 9.27 12.92 -9.00
CA HIS A 300 9.54 13.60 -10.27
C HIS A 300 10.13 15.00 -10.07
N HIS A 301 9.84 15.68 -8.96
CA HIS A 301 10.52 16.93 -8.62
C HIS A 301 12.04 16.73 -8.51
N PHE A 302 12.47 15.62 -7.92
CA PHE A 302 13.89 15.27 -7.79
C PHE A 302 14.51 14.81 -9.11
N GLU A 303 13.79 14.02 -9.93
CA GLU A 303 14.24 13.65 -11.27
C GLU A 303 14.49 14.88 -12.15
N LEU A 304 13.53 15.82 -12.21
CA LEU A 304 13.67 17.08 -12.94
C LEU A 304 14.67 18.04 -12.28
N GLY A 305 15.04 17.79 -11.02
CA GLY A 305 16.15 18.44 -10.33
C GLY A 305 17.53 17.86 -10.68
N GLY A 306 17.60 16.88 -11.58
CA GLY A 306 18.83 16.27 -12.08
C GLY A 306 19.24 14.98 -11.36
N TRP A 307 18.41 14.43 -10.47
CA TRP A 307 18.73 13.14 -9.85
C TRP A 307 18.42 11.99 -10.80
N LYS A 308 19.33 11.00 -10.82
CA LYS A 308 19.03 9.70 -11.44
C LYS A 308 17.88 9.04 -10.69
N GLU A 309 17.00 8.35 -11.41
CA GLU A 309 15.90 7.58 -10.83
C GLU A 309 16.36 6.66 -9.68
N THR A 310 17.43 5.89 -9.90
CA THR A 310 18.00 4.99 -8.87
C THR A 310 18.45 5.74 -7.62
N LYS A 311 18.93 6.99 -7.75
CA LYS A 311 19.27 7.84 -6.61
C LYS A 311 18.02 8.25 -5.84
N VAL A 312 16.94 8.64 -6.53
CA VAL A 312 15.65 8.97 -5.89
C VAL A 312 15.14 7.78 -5.09
N VAL A 313 15.12 6.59 -5.70
CA VAL A 313 14.69 5.34 -5.06
C VAL A 313 15.48 5.05 -3.79
N VAL A 314 16.81 5.05 -3.85
CA VAL A 314 17.67 4.76 -2.69
C VAL A 314 17.50 5.80 -1.58
N VAL A 315 17.42 7.09 -1.92
CA VAL A 315 17.21 8.14 -0.91
C VAL A 315 15.84 7.99 -0.23
N PHE A 316 14.80 7.65 -0.98
CA PHE A 316 13.47 7.46 -0.45
C PHE A 316 13.39 6.22 0.44
N TRP A 317 14.09 5.14 0.07
CA TRP A 317 14.25 3.97 0.93
C TRP A 317 14.97 4.30 2.23
N LEU A 318 16.08 5.05 2.17
CA LEU A 318 16.80 5.49 3.37
C LEU A 318 15.92 6.37 4.27
N ALA A 319 15.16 7.30 3.69
CA ALA A 319 14.17 8.08 4.42
C ALA A 319 13.11 7.18 5.07
N GLY A 320 12.60 6.18 4.35
CA GLY A 320 11.67 5.18 4.89
C GLY A 320 12.24 4.38 6.06
N VAL A 321 13.53 4.01 6.02
CA VAL A 321 14.20 3.33 7.13
C VAL A 321 14.30 4.23 8.36
N ILE A 322 14.78 5.47 8.18
CA ILE A 322 14.92 6.44 9.28
C ILE A 322 13.55 6.72 9.91
N LEU A 323 12.54 6.99 9.09
CA LEU A 323 11.20 7.29 9.55
C LEU A 323 10.49 6.08 10.15
N GLY A 324 10.77 4.87 9.65
CA GLY A 324 10.32 3.62 10.26
C GLY A 324 10.88 3.43 11.68
N VAL A 325 12.17 3.69 11.88
CA VAL A 325 12.79 3.68 13.22
C VAL A 325 12.15 4.71 14.13
N LEU A 326 11.95 5.95 13.65
CA LEU A 326 11.28 6.99 14.43
C LEU A 326 9.84 6.60 14.78
N GLY A 327 9.12 5.96 13.87
CA GLY A 327 7.78 5.42 14.13
C GLY A 327 7.79 4.34 15.22
N LEU A 328 8.79 3.45 15.25
CA LEU A 328 8.90 2.49 16.35
C LEU A 328 9.06 3.19 17.70
N LEU A 329 9.84 4.26 17.79
CA LEU A 329 10.04 5.01 19.04
C LEU A 329 8.75 5.63 19.58
N THR A 330 7.76 5.89 18.72
CA THR A 330 6.45 6.39 19.15
C THR A 330 5.51 5.31 19.69
N VAL A 331 5.83 4.04 19.42
CA VAL A 331 5.08 2.85 19.89
C VAL A 331 5.83 2.13 21.02
N TYR A 332 7.14 2.34 21.15
CA TYR A 332 8.03 1.78 22.18
C TYR A 332 8.00 2.62 23.47
N PRO A 333 8.07 2.02 24.68
CA PRO A 333 7.35 0.89 25.23
C PRO A 333 6.00 1.33 25.83
N PHE A 334 4.92 0.73 25.33
CA PHE A 334 3.81 0.31 26.19
C PHE A 334 4.23 -0.92 26.99
#